data_AF-A0A2P8QST1-F1
#
_entry.id   AF-A0A2P8QST1-F1
#
_cell.length_a   1.000
_cell.length_b   1.000
_cell.length_c   1.000
_cell.angle_alpha   90.00
_cell.angle_beta   90.00
_cell.angle_gamma   90.00
#
_symmetry.space_group_name_H-M   'P 1'
#
loop_
_entity.id
_entity.type
_entity.pdbx_description
1 polymer ?
#
loop_
_entity_poly.entity_id
_entity_poly.type
_entity_poly.pdbx_seq_one_letter_code
_entity_poly.pdbx_strand_id
1 'polypeptide(L)'
;MMYSNHHPKEQDYWCEQVEVETSDGQTTSQETYLLRVYPEAFNGCDAYMDIPKTQEKPEFKKVHASRLGITWEVIDDPSESPINGIFRGDYTMNNPPAWIFGLRKLQ
;
A
#
# COMPACT_ATOMS: atom_id res chain seq x y z
N MET A 1 8.49 -20.59 8.03
CA MET A 1 7.14 -20.64 7.44
C MET A 1 7.21 -19.92 6.11
N MET A 2 6.82 -20.59 5.01
CA MET A 2 6.54 -19.87 3.77
C MET A 2 5.21 -19.16 3.99
N TYR A 3 5.24 -17.85 4.18
CA TYR A 3 4.02 -17.05 4.12
C TYR A 3 3.50 -17.15 2.69
N SER A 4 2.20 -17.42 2.52
CA SER A 4 1.59 -17.28 1.19
C SER A 4 1.77 -15.83 0.76
N ASN A 5 2.24 -15.60 -0.48
CA ASN A 5 2.43 -14.24 -0.99
C ASN A 5 1.10 -13.57 -1.37
N HIS A 6 0.01 -14.33 -1.45
CA HIS A 6 -1.30 -13.87 -1.88
C HIS A 6 -2.41 -14.46 -1.01
N HIS A 7 -3.42 -13.64 -0.72
CA HIS A 7 -4.67 -14.07 -0.11
C HIS A 7 -5.66 -14.41 -1.24
N PRO A 8 -6.38 -15.56 -1.20
CA PRO A 8 -7.21 -16.04 -2.32
C PRO A 8 -8.40 -15.13 -2.70
N LYS A 9 -8.69 -14.13 -1.86
CA LYS A 9 -9.79 -13.16 -2.03
C LYS A 9 -9.30 -11.71 -1.95
N GLU A 10 -8.01 -11.47 -2.09
CA GLU A 10 -7.49 -10.10 -2.20
C GLU A 10 -8.10 -9.36 -3.40
N GLN A 11 -8.25 -8.05 -3.26
CA GLN A 11 -8.77 -7.19 -4.31
C GLN A 11 -7.73 -6.12 -4.64
N ASP A 12 -7.38 -6.05 -5.92
CA ASP A 12 -6.35 -5.15 -6.42
C ASP A 12 -6.97 -3.93 -7.09
N TYR A 13 -6.56 -2.76 -6.62
CA TYR A 13 -6.93 -1.45 -7.14
C TYR A 13 -5.68 -0.79 -7.72
N TRP A 14 -5.53 -0.87 -9.04
CA TRP A 14 -4.37 -0.33 -9.76
C TRP A 14 -4.52 1.16 -10.02
N CYS A 15 -3.43 1.91 -9.89
CA CYS A 15 -3.39 3.35 -10.18
C CYS A 15 -4.46 4.16 -9.43
N GLU A 16 -4.78 3.76 -8.19
CA GLU A 16 -5.81 4.41 -7.39
C GLU A 16 -5.26 5.71 -6.79
N GLN A 17 -6.07 6.77 -6.79
CA GLN A 17 -5.77 8.02 -6.10
C GLN A 17 -6.29 7.94 -4.66
N VAL A 18 -5.39 8.17 -3.70
CA VAL A 18 -5.69 8.18 -2.27
C VAL A 18 -5.28 9.50 -1.65
N GLU A 19 -5.93 9.89 -0.56
CA GLU A 19 -5.48 10.99 0.28
C GLU A 19 -4.61 10.41 1.40
N VAL A 20 -3.44 10.99 1.62
CA VAL A 20 -2.51 10.57 2.66
C VAL A 20 -2.26 11.71 3.65
N GLU A 21 -2.24 11.38 4.93
CA GLU A 21 -1.92 12.30 6.03
C GLU A 21 -0.53 11.97 6.58
N THR A 22 0.36 12.95 6.69
CA THR A 22 1.71 12.82 7.28
C THR A 22 1.71 13.08 8.78
N SER A 23 2.84 12.79 9.45
CA SER A 23 3.02 12.99 10.91
C SER A 23 2.77 14.42 11.39
N ASP A 24 2.97 15.42 10.53
CA ASP A 24 2.73 16.84 10.81
C ASP A 24 1.29 17.29 10.51
N GLY A 25 0.42 16.37 10.11
CA GLY A 25 -0.99 16.63 9.79
C GLY A 25 -1.23 17.19 8.40
N GLN A 26 -0.21 17.29 7.54
CA GLN A 26 -0.41 17.67 6.15
C GLN A 26 -1.13 16.55 5.39
N THR A 27 -2.11 16.93 4.57
CA THR A 27 -2.82 16.01 3.67
C THR A 27 -2.44 16.29 2.23
N THR A 28 -2.17 15.25 1.44
CA THR A 28 -1.91 15.36 0.01
C THR A 28 -2.54 14.20 -0.76
N SER A 29 -2.80 14.41 -2.06
CA SER A 29 -3.18 13.32 -2.96
C SER A 29 -1.94 12.52 -3.36
N GLN A 30 -2.06 11.20 -3.39
CA GLN A 30 -1.03 10.27 -3.79
C GLN A 30 -1.61 9.23 -4.74
N GLU A 31 -1.00 9.07 -5.91
CA GLU A 31 -1.32 7.96 -6.81
C GLU A 31 -0.56 6.72 -6.36
N THR A 32 -1.28 5.60 -6.21
CA THR A 32 -0.70 4.30 -5.90
C THR A 32 -0.32 3.58 -7.20
N TYR A 33 0.70 2.72 -7.19
CA TYR A 33 0.78 1.70 -8.24
C TYR A 33 -0.24 0.59 -8.00
N LEU A 34 -0.39 0.19 -6.73
CA LEU A 34 -1.35 -0.82 -6.30
C LEU A 34 -1.82 -0.51 -4.88
N LEU A 35 -3.14 -0.52 -4.69
CA LEU A 35 -3.77 -0.70 -3.38
C LEU A 35 -4.40 -2.10 -3.37
N ARG A 36 -3.88 -3.00 -2.55
CA ARG A 36 -4.40 -4.36 -2.37
C ARG A 36 -5.15 -4.45 -1.05
N VAL A 37 -6.44 -4.76 -1.11
CA VAL A 37 -7.30 -4.87 0.08
C VAL A 37 -7.65 -6.32 0.35
N TYR A 38 -7.59 -6.72 1.61
CA TYR A 38 -7.95 -8.06 2.05
C TYR A 38 -9.34 -8.07 2.70
N PRO A 39 -10.13 -9.13 2.52
CA PRO A 39 -11.43 -9.26 3.18
C PRO A 39 -11.32 -9.57 4.68
N GLU A 40 -10.18 -10.11 5.10
CA GLU A 40 -9.79 -10.35 6.48
C GLU A 40 -8.29 -10.07 6.61
N ALA A 41 -7.83 -9.71 7.80
CA ALA A 41 -6.44 -9.34 8.01
C ALA A 41 -5.49 -10.46 7.55
N PHE A 42 -4.56 -10.13 6.66
CA PHE A 42 -3.58 -11.04 6.10
C PHE A 42 -2.18 -10.54 6.44
N ASN A 43 -1.35 -11.40 7.04
CA ASN A 43 -0.04 -11.02 7.60
C ASN A 43 -0.12 -9.78 8.54
N GLY A 44 -1.24 -9.62 9.27
CA GLY A 44 -1.45 -8.51 10.20
C GLY A 44 -1.91 -7.19 9.58
N CYS A 45 -2.12 -7.15 8.26
CA CYS A 45 -2.57 -6.00 7.49
C CYS A 45 -3.97 -6.22 6.91
N ASP A 46 -4.78 -5.18 6.85
CA ASP A 46 -6.07 -5.19 6.13
C ASP A 46 -5.89 -4.76 4.67
N ALA A 47 -4.82 -4.02 4.38
CA ALA A 47 -4.42 -3.68 3.02
C ALA A 47 -2.90 -3.49 2.92
N TYR A 48 -2.38 -3.58 1.70
CA TYR A 48 -1.08 -3.04 1.34
C TYR A 48 -1.24 -1.94 0.31
N MET A 49 -0.38 -0.94 0.39
CA MET A 49 -0.28 0.12 -0.60
C MET A 49 1.14 0.20 -1.13
N ASP A 50 1.26 0.29 -2.44
CA ASP A 50 2.49 0.50 -3.19
C ASP A 50 2.40 1.86 -3.90
N ILE A 51 3.44 2.68 -3.76
CA ILE A 51 3.52 3.99 -4.43
C ILE A 51 4.87 4.16 -5.15
N PRO A 52 4.95 5.04 -6.17
CA PRO A 52 6.21 5.40 -6.82
C PRO A 52 7.31 5.84 -5.85
N LYS A 53 8.53 5.35 -6.05
CA LYS A 53 9.73 5.84 -5.34
C LYS A 53 10.28 7.14 -5.95
N THR A 54 9.43 8.14 -6.14
CA THR A 54 9.80 9.44 -6.72
C THR A 54 10.41 10.41 -5.70
N GLN A 55 10.28 10.12 -4.41
CA GLN A 55 10.75 10.92 -3.30
C GLN A 55 11.44 10.07 -2.23
N GLU A 56 12.08 10.75 -1.28
CA GLU A 56 12.59 10.13 -0.05
C GLU A 56 11.46 9.42 0.72
N LYS A 57 11.84 8.55 1.67
CA LYS A 57 10.93 7.70 2.43
C LYS A 57 9.75 8.52 3.01
N PRO A 58 8.51 8.28 2.57
CA PRO A 58 7.37 9.07 3.03
C PRO A 58 6.99 8.72 4.47
N GLU A 59 6.58 9.72 5.25
CA GLU A 59 6.13 9.56 6.64
C GLU A 59 4.61 9.58 6.76
N PHE A 60 3.92 8.78 5.93
CA PHE A 60 2.48 8.68 5.97
C PHE A 60 2.00 7.99 7.25
N LYS A 61 0.90 8.50 7.81
CA LYS A 61 0.23 8.00 9.01
C LYS A 61 -1.17 7.49 8.73
N LYS A 62 -1.89 8.11 7.79
CA LYS A 62 -3.20 7.64 7.36
C LYS A 62 -3.30 7.63 5.85
N VAL A 63 -4.17 6.74 5.36
CA VAL A 63 -4.52 6.63 3.95
C VAL A 63 -6.04 6.57 3.85
N HIS A 64 -6.63 7.44 3.05
CA HIS A 64 -8.06 7.44 2.75
C HIS A 64 -8.28 7.14 1.27
N ALA A 65 -9.05 6.09 0.98
CA ALA A 65 -9.49 5.77 -0.38
C ALA A 65 -10.96 6.13 -0.54
N SER A 66 -11.24 7.31 -1.11
CA SER A 66 -12.59 7.86 -1.26
C SER A 66 -13.52 6.93 -2.05
N ARG A 67 -13.00 6.23 -3.06
CA ARG A 67 -13.76 5.24 -3.85
C ARG A 67 -14.31 4.09 -3.00
N LEU A 68 -13.57 3.70 -1.96
CA LEU A 68 -13.93 2.62 -1.07
C LEU A 68 -14.65 3.11 0.19
N GLY A 69 -14.56 4.40 0.49
CA GLY A 69 -15.04 4.98 1.75
C GLY A 69 -14.32 4.40 2.96
N ILE A 70 -13.05 4.02 2.80
CA ILE A 70 -12.24 3.40 3.86
C ILE A 70 -11.06 4.29 4.19
N THR A 71 -10.76 4.38 5.47
CA THR A 71 -9.54 5.00 6.00
C THR A 71 -8.73 3.94 6.74
N TRP A 72 -7.42 3.92 6.50
CA TRP A 72 -6.47 3.08 7.21
C TRP A 72 -5.44 3.93 7.96
N GLU A 73 -4.92 3.38 9.03
CA GLU A 73 -3.64 3.79 9.61
C GLU A 73 -2.49 3.03 8.96
N VAL A 74 -1.35 3.70 8.80
CA VAL A 74 -0.08 3.10 8.41
C VAL A 74 0.54 2.48 9.66
N ILE A 75 0.68 1.15 9.67
CA ILE A 75 1.11 0.40 10.87
C ILE A 75 2.58 0.02 10.87
N ASP A 76 3.23 0.05 9.71
CA ASP A 76 4.63 -0.32 9.54
C ASP A 76 5.39 0.80 8.83
N ASP A 77 6.68 0.88 9.13
CA ASP A 77 7.59 1.70 8.36
C ASP A 77 7.58 1.27 6.88
N PRO A 78 7.53 2.22 5.91
CA PRO A 78 7.52 1.83 4.52
C PRO A 78 8.80 1.09 4.14
N SER A 79 8.61 -0.02 3.45
CA SER A 79 9.68 -0.88 2.95
C SER A 79 9.89 -0.65 1.46
N GLU A 80 11.11 -0.87 0.98
CA GLU A 80 11.41 -0.75 -0.44
C GLU A 80 11.03 -2.03 -1.17
N SER A 81 10.23 -1.90 -2.22
CA SER A 81 10.12 -2.97 -3.23
C SER A 81 11.30 -2.85 -4.20
N PRO A 82 12.15 -3.88 -4.33
CA PRO A 82 13.12 -3.94 -5.41
C PRO A 82 12.41 -4.03 -6.76
N ILE A 83 13.14 -3.65 -7.81
CA ILE A 83 12.78 -3.94 -9.21
C ILE A 83 12.60 -5.46 -9.29
N ASN A 84 11.43 -5.92 -9.77
CA ASN A 84 10.84 -7.28 -9.71
C ASN A 84 9.70 -7.49 -8.70
N GLY A 85 9.29 -6.44 -7.95
CA GLY A 85 7.95 -6.33 -7.35
C GLY A 85 7.57 -7.43 -6.36
N ILE A 86 7.97 -7.32 -5.09
CA ILE A 86 7.69 -8.34 -4.05
C ILE A 86 6.18 -8.63 -3.91
N PHE A 87 5.32 -7.63 -4.10
CA PHE A 87 3.87 -7.75 -3.89
C PHE A 87 3.04 -7.71 -5.18
N ARG A 88 3.57 -7.13 -6.26
CA ARG A 88 2.82 -6.94 -7.52
C ARG A 88 2.69 -8.22 -8.36
N GLY A 89 3.36 -9.31 -7.98
CA GLY A 89 3.19 -10.65 -8.58
C GLY A 89 3.68 -10.78 -10.03
N ASP A 90 3.99 -9.67 -10.69
CA ASP A 90 4.55 -9.61 -12.02
C ASP A 90 6.07 -9.48 -11.93
N TYR A 91 6.78 -10.60 -12.04
CA TYR A 91 8.26 -10.64 -12.04
C TYR A 91 8.88 -10.16 -13.37
N THR A 92 8.17 -9.35 -14.16
CA THR A 92 8.71 -8.75 -15.38
C THR A 92 9.60 -7.54 -15.08
N MET A 93 10.55 -7.27 -15.98
CA MET A 93 11.57 -6.21 -15.85
C MET A 93 11.01 -4.77 -15.87
N ASN A 94 9.69 -4.60 -15.94
CA ASN A 94 9.02 -3.30 -16.05
C ASN A 94 8.38 -2.81 -14.74
N ASN A 95 8.80 -3.35 -13.59
CA ASN A 95 8.31 -2.90 -12.29
C ASN A 95 9.19 -1.78 -11.70
N PRO A 96 8.76 -0.50 -11.76
CA PRO A 96 9.51 0.58 -11.15
C PRO A 96 9.60 0.40 -9.62
N PRO A 97 10.71 0.85 -8.98
CA PRO A 97 10.87 0.82 -7.54
C PRO A 97 9.70 1.51 -6.82
N ALA A 98 9.39 1.03 -5.63
CA ALA A 98 8.28 1.57 -4.84
C ALA A 98 8.53 1.54 -3.34
N TRP A 99 7.75 2.37 -2.66
CA TRP A 99 7.52 2.27 -1.23
C TRP A 99 6.27 1.44 -0.98
N ILE A 100 6.38 0.44 -0.09
CA ILE A 100 5.28 -0.43 0.31
C ILE A 100 4.90 -0.12 1.76
N PHE A 101 3.61 0.03 2.01
CA PHE A 101 3.02 0.33 3.30
C PHE A 101 2.07 -0.80 3.73
N GLY A 102 2.22 -1.26 4.97
CA GLY A 102 1.21 -2.06 5.65
C GLY A 102 0.12 -1.16 6.24
N LEU A 103 -1.14 -1.51 5.99
CA LEU A 103 -2.29 -0.70 6.38
C LEU A 103 -3.24 -1.49 7.28
N ARG A 104 -3.79 -0.83 8.31
CA ARG A 104 -4.85 -1.36 9.17
C ARG A 104 -6.07 -0.45 9.14
N LYS A 105 -7.24 -1.04 8.99
CA LYS A 105 -8.49 -0.30 8.82
C LYS A 105 -8.85 0.40 10.13
N LEU A 106 -9.11 1.71 10.06
CA LEU A 106 -9.68 2.45 11.18
C LEU A 106 -11.18 2.12 11.29
N GLN A 107 -11.64 1.85 12.51
CA GLN A 107 -13.02 1.50 12.82
C GLN A 107 -13.98 2.67 12.61
#